data_AF-A0A6A5EGP6-F1
#
_entry.id   AF-A0A6A5EGP6-F1
#
_cell.length_a   1.000
_cell.length_b   1.000
_cell.length_c   1.000
_cell.angle_alpha   90.00
_cell.angle_beta   90.00
_cell.angle_gamma   90.00
#
_symmetry.space_group_name_H-M   'P 1'
#
loop_
_entity.id
_entity.type
_entity.pdbx_description
1 polymer ?
#
loop_
_entity_poly.entity_id
_entity_poly.type
_entity_poly.pdbx_seq_one_letter_code
_entity_poly.pdbx_strand_id
1 'polypeptide(L)'
;MKISVSFMLLLLLDSVPASESVECQLASPPDIYAALRETTASLVQLKVDMAAVKAQLKTEVDKLKQQLQGVFTAPVRGAYHFEWHFAGEKNRGSAGWLVKNSQKVFAVYEQQATGFLGVSNGLTLLLEVGDVVFVRLAASSVAFDNFNHHTTFSGHLLFPM
;
A
#
# COMPACT_ATOMS: atom_id res chain seq x y z
N MET A 1 -31.85 29.24 44.71
CA MET A 1 -31.95 27.81 44.36
C MET A 1 -30.85 27.44 43.38
N LYS A 2 -29.85 26.68 43.84
CA LYS A 2 -28.95 25.84 43.03
C LYS A 2 -28.28 24.89 44.01
N ILE A 3 -28.97 23.78 44.30
CA ILE A 3 -28.44 22.68 45.09
C ILE A 3 -27.42 22.00 44.19
N SER A 4 -26.15 22.11 44.57
CA SER A 4 -25.02 21.57 43.81
C SER A 4 -25.08 20.05 43.85
N VAL A 5 -25.09 19.44 42.65
CA VAL A 5 -25.05 17.99 42.38
C VAL A 5 -23.93 17.27 43.14
N SER A 6 -22.93 18.01 43.62
CA SER A 6 -21.83 17.50 44.44
C SER A 6 -22.26 16.86 45.76
N PHE A 7 -23.40 17.23 46.36
CA PHE A 7 -23.83 16.66 47.65
C PHE A 7 -24.51 15.30 47.51
N MET A 8 -25.14 15.03 46.36
CA MET A 8 -25.73 13.71 46.06
C MET A 8 -24.67 12.64 45.78
N LEU A 9 -23.49 13.02 45.30
CA LEU A 9 -22.40 12.07 45.02
C LEU A 9 -21.68 11.60 46.30
N LEU A 10 -21.65 12.45 47.35
CA LEU A 10 -21.07 12.09 48.64
C LEU A 10 -21.96 11.12 49.43
N LEU A 11 -23.29 11.23 49.32
CA LEU A 11 -24.22 10.31 50.02
C LEU A 11 -24.29 8.91 49.37
N LEU A 12 -23.82 8.77 48.13
CA LEU A 12 -23.73 7.48 47.43
C LEU A 12 -22.47 6.66 47.79
N LEU A 13 -21.52 7.25 48.53
CA LEU A 13 -20.33 6.55 49.03
C LEU A 13 -20.52 5.94 50.44
N ASP A 14 -21.59 6.29 51.15
CA ASP A 14 -21.81 5.89 52.55
C ASP A 14 -22.87 4.79 52.76
N SER A 15 -23.41 4.19 51.68
CA SER A 15 -24.43 3.13 51.79
C SER A 15 -23.92 1.76 51.35
N VAL A 16 -22.99 1.20 52.13
CA VAL A 16 -22.73 -0.24 52.15
C VAL A 16 -23.45 -0.83 53.39
N PRO A 17 -24.50 -1.65 53.24
CA PRO A 17 -25.07 -2.35 54.37
C PRO A 17 -24.14 -3.49 54.79
N ALA A 18 -23.99 -3.68 56.09
CA ALA A 18 -23.22 -4.77 56.67
C ALA A 18 -23.91 -6.14 56.49
N SER A 19 -23.09 -7.20 56.42
CA SER A 19 -23.36 -8.64 56.25
C SER A 19 -23.50 -9.11 54.79
N GLU A 20 -22.86 -10.16 54.30
CA GLU A 20 -22.23 -11.34 54.90
C GLU A 20 -20.82 -11.60 54.36
N SER A 21 -20.02 -12.31 55.15
CA SER A 21 -18.68 -12.80 54.82
C SER A 21 -18.70 -13.73 53.61
N VAL A 22 -18.39 -13.20 52.43
CA VAL A 22 -17.66 -13.98 51.42
C VAL A 22 -16.20 -13.63 51.62
N GLU A 23 -15.43 -14.62 52.02
CA GLU A 23 -13.99 -14.59 52.17
C GLU A 23 -13.38 -14.38 50.77
N CYS A 24 -13.45 -13.15 50.26
CA CYS A 24 -12.57 -12.71 49.20
C CYS A 24 -11.18 -12.78 49.80
N GLN A 25 -10.40 -13.80 49.43
CA GLN A 25 -8.97 -13.79 49.72
C GLN A 25 -8.43 -12.46 49.18
N LEU A 26 -8.14 -11.55 50.11
CA LEU A 26 -7.65 -10.23 49.78
C LEU A 26 -6.24 -10.45 49.25
N ALA A 27 -6.09 -10.42 47.93
CA ALA A 27 -4.80 -10.56 47.27
C ALA A 27 -3.80 -9.64 47.97
N SER A 28 -2.72 -10.24 48.47
CA SER A 28 -1.69 -9.59 49.25
C SER A 28 -1.18 -8.35 48.47
N PRO A 29 -0.81 -7.23 49.12
CA PRO A 29 -0.29 -6.04 48.43
C PRO A 29 0.74 -6.33 47.30
N PRO A 30 1.66 -7.31 47.43
CA PRO A 30 2.56 -7.75 46.36
C PRO A 30 1.88 -8.27 45.09
N ASP A 31 0.74 -8.97 45.19
CA ASP A 31 0.01 -9.50 44.03
C ASP A 31 -0.61 -8.38 43.18
N ILE A 32 -1.07 -7.31 43.83
CA ILE A 32 -1.62 -6.13 43.14
C ILE A 32 -0.51 -5.43 42.33
N TYR A 33 0.69 -5.29 42.89
CA TYR A 33 1.83 -4.72 42.16
C TYR A 33 2.31 -5.62 41.03
N ALA A 34 2.23 -6.94 41.18
CA ALA A 34 2.55 -7.89 40.12
C ALA A 34 1.55 -7.77 38.95
N ALA A 35 0.24 -7.77 39.24
CA ALA A 35 -0.81 -7.56 38.24
C ALA A 35 -0.69 -6.20 37.54
N LEU A 36 -0.32 -5.13 38.26
CA LEU A 36 -0.04 -3.82 37.68
C LEU A 36 1.18 -3.84 36.74
N ARG A 37 2.24 -4.57 37.09
CA ARG A 37 3.40 -4.74 36.21
C ARG A 37 3.06 -5.53 34.95
N GLU A 38 2.29 -6.60 35.07
CA GLU A 38 1.86 -7.41 33.93
C GLU A 38 0.93 -6.65 32.97
N THR A 39 -0.03 -5.90 33.51
CA THR A 39 -0.92 -5.05 32.72
C THR A 39 -0.15 -3.92 32.05
N THR A 40 0.82 -3.31 32.74
CA THR A 40 1.71 -2.30 32.14
C THR A 40 2.55 -2.89 31.02
N ALA A 41 3.13 -4.08 31.22
CA ALA A 41 3.89 -4.78 30.18
C ALA A 41 3.03 -5.11 28.95
N SER A 42 1.80 -5.58 29.17
CA SER A 42 0.84 -5.86 28.10
C SER A 42 0.44 -4.61 27.32
N LEU A 43 0.24 -3.47 28.01
CA LEU A 43 -0.07 -2.19 27.39
C LEU A 43 1.10 -1.67 26.54
N VAL A 44 2.32 -1.83 27.04
CA VAL A 44 3.54 -1.49 26.30
C VAL A 44 3.67 -2.38 25.06
N GLN A 45 3.44 -3.68 25.19
CA GLN A 45 3.50 -4.62 24.08
C GLN A 45 2.44 -4.29 23.01
N LEU A 46 1.19 -4.05 23.40
CA LEU A 46 0.12 -3.67 22.49
C LEU A 46 0.46 -2.38 21.71
N LYS A 47 1.12 -1.41 22.36
CA LYS A 47 1.55 -0.18 21.70
C LYS A 47 2.65 -0.44 20.67
N VAL A 48 3.57 -1.35 20.95
CA VAL A 48 4.60 -1.79 20.00
C VAL A 48 3.97 -2.50 18.82
N ASP A 49 3.05 -3.44 19.08
CA ASP A 49 2.36 -4.20 18.03
C ASP A 49 1.55 -3.27 17.12
N MET A 50 0.83 -2.30 17.69
CA MET A 50 0.08 -1.30 16.93
C MET A 50 1.01 -0.43 16.06
N ALA A 51 2.19 -0.07 16.56
CA ALA A 51 3.18 0.66 15.77
C ALA A 51 3.73 -0.20 14.62
N ALA A 52 3.99 -1.49 14.86
CA ALA A 52 4.44 -2.43 13.84
C ALA A 52 3.38 -2.62 12.73
N VAL A 53 2.12 -2.83 13.10
CA VAL A 53 0.99 -2.93 12.15
C VAL A 53 0.86 -1.65 11.32
N LYS A 54 0.99 -0.47 11.93
CA LYS A 54 0.95 0.81 11.20
C LYS A 54 2.08 0.93 10.19
N ALA A 55 3.29 0.49 10.55
CA ALA A 55 4.44 0.51 9.64
C ALA A 55 4.24 -0.45 8.46
N GLN A 56 3.76 -1.66 8.71
CA GLN A 56 3.44 -2.65 7.67
C GLN A 56 2.37 -2.12 6.69
N LEU A 57 1.29 -1.55 7.22
CA LEU A 57 0.22 -0.99 6.40
C LEU A 57 0.74 0.13 5.48
N LYS A 58 1.60 1.01 6.02
CA LYS A 58 2.22 2.07 5.20
C LYS A 58 3.04 1.49 4.05
N THR A 59 3.84 0.47 4.31
CA THR A 59 4.65 -0.21 3.28
C THR A 59 3.77 -0.83 2.19
N GLU A 60 2.69 -1.53 2.56
CA GLU A 60 1.77 -2.12 1.58
C GLU A 60 1.05 -1.04 0.74
N VAL A 61 0.64 0.08 1.37
CA VAL A 61 0.05 1.21 0.63
C VAL A 61 1.05 1.83 -0.35
N ASP A 62 2.30 2.02 0.06
CA ASP A 62 3.34 2.59 -0.80
C ASP A 62 3.65 1.65 -1.99
N LYS A 63 3.69 0.33 -1.74
CA LYS A 63 3.81 -0.71 -2.77
C LYS A 63 2.63 -0.70 -3.75
N LEU A 64 1.40 -0.61 -3.26
CA LEU A 64 0.20 -0.54 -4.10
C LEU A 64 0.19 0.73 -4.97
N LYS A 65 0.62 1.88 -4.44
CA LYS A 65 0.75 3.10 -5.22
C LYS A 65 1.77 2.97 -6.35
N GLN A 66 2.90 2.32 -6.08
CA GLN A 66 3.92 2.05 -7.09
C GLN A 66 3.38 1.12 -8.19
N GLN A 67 2.63 0.08 -7.81
CA GLN A 67 1.94 -0.81 -8.76
C GLN A 67 0.92 -0.05 -9.61
N LEU A 68 0.15 0.87 -9.01
CA LEU A 68 -0.85 1.66 -9.73
C LEU A 68 -0.23 2.67 -10.71
N GLN A 69 1.01 3.10 -10.47
CA GLN A 69 1.71 4.04 -11.36
C GLN A 69 2.24 3.38 -12.65
N GLY A 70 2.06 2.07 -12.84
CA GLY A 70 2.60 1.36 -14.01
C GLY A 70 4.13 1.29 -14.01
N VAL A 71 4.73 1.32 -12.80
CA VAL A 71 6.18 1.33 -12.60
C VAL A 71 6.64 -0.04 -12.09
N PHE A 72 7.51 -0.68 -12.86
CA PHE A 72 8.20 -1.90 -12.48
C PHE A 72 9.55 -1.58 -11.82
N THR A 73 9.90 -2.29 -10.76
CA THR A 73 11.22 -2.21 -10.13
C THR A 73 11.79 -3.59 -9.97
N ALA A 74 12.98 -3.83 -10.52
CA ALA A 74 13.63 -5.14 -10.50
C ALA A 74 13.96 -5.55 -9.06
N PRO A 75 13.35 -6.64 -8.53
CA PRO A 75 13.64 -7.12 -7.18
C PRO A 75 14.94 -7.93 -7.10
N VAL A 76 15.36 -8.51 -8.23
CA VAL A 76 16.58 -9.31 -8.37
C VAL A 76 17.29 -8.91 -9.65
N ARG A 77 18.58 -9.19 -9.74
CA ARG A 77 19.33 -9.04 -10.98
C ARG A 77 18.95 -10.16 -11.95
N GLY A 78 18.73 -9.83 -13.21
CA GLY A 78 18.34 -10.84 -14.20
C GLY A 78 17.89 -10.26 -15.54
N ALA A 79 17.57 -11.15 -16.48
CA ALA A 79 17.00 -10.78 -17.77
C ALA A 79 15.47 -10.74 -17.67
N TYR A 80 14.87 -9.62 -18.03
CA TYR A 80 13.44 -9.39 -17.97
C TYR A 80 12.87 -9.13 -19.36
N HIS A 81 11.78 -9.80 -19.71
CA HIS A 81 11.02 -9.48 -20.92
C HIS A 81 9.90 -8.51 -20.58
N PHE A 82 9.74 -7.49 -21.42
CA PHE A 82 8.65 -6.52 -21.35
C PHE A 82 7.93 -6.46 -22.68
N GLU A 83 6.62 -6.32 -22.63
CA GLU A 83 5.77 -6.08 -23.79
C GLU A 83 4.71 -5.03 -23.41
N TRP A 84 4.31 -4.22 -24.38
CA TRP A 84 3.25 -3.25 -24.20
C TRP A 84 2.43 -3.09 -25.46
N HIS A 85 1.14 -2.83 -25.26
CA HIS A 85 0.17 -2.62 -26.31
C HIS A 85 -0.64 -1.37 -26.02
N PHE A 86 -0.72 -0.46 -26.99
CA PHE A 86 -1.61 0.70 -26.97
C PHE A 86 -2.69 0.55 -28.02
N ALA A 87 -3.88 1.03 -27.69
CA ALA A 87 -4.84 1.42 -28.71
C ALA A 87 -4.60 2.87 -29.12
N GLY A 88 -4.76 3.17 -30.40
CA GLY A 88 -4.77 4.54 -30.92
C GLY A 88 -6.06 4.88 -31.66
N GLU A 89 -6.26 6.16 -31.93
CA GLU A 89 -7.40 6.67 -32.69
C GLU A 89 -6.98 7.05 -34.13
N LYS A 90 -7.94 7.00 -35.06
CA LYS A 90 -7.77 7.54 -36.42
C LYS A 90 -7.28 9.00 -36.38
N ASN A 91 -6.45 9.36 -37.35
CA ASN A 91 -5.92 10.72 -37.53
C ASN A 91 -5.10 11.26 -36.34
N ARG A 92 -4.69 10.39 -35.41
CA ARG A 92 -3.82 10.76 -34.29
C ARG A 92 -2.68 9.75 -34.20
N GLY A 93 -1.46 10.24 -34.02
CA GLY A 93 -0.32 9.37 -33.77
C GLY A 93 -0.40 8.75 -32.37
N SER A 94 -0.08 7.48 -32.26
CA SER A 94 0.10 6.80 -30.98
C SER A 94 1.55 6.34 -30.87
N ALA A 95 2.23 6.82 -29.83
CA ALA A 95 3.61 6.48 -29.55
C ALA A 95 3.89 6.45 -28.06
N GLY A 96 4.84 5.62 -27.68
CA GLY A 96 5.33 5.53 -26.32
C GLY A 96 6.75 5.03 -26.24
N TRP A 97 7.35 5.26 -25.09
CA TRP A 97 8.72 4.90 -24.77
C TRP A 97 8.73 3.92 -23.61
N LEU A 98 9.52 2.86 -23.72
CA LEU A 98 9.99 2.14 -22.55
C LEU A 98 11.13 2.94 -21.93
N VAL A 99 10.99 3.30 -20.66
CA VAL A 99 11.94 4.11 -19.91
C VAL A 99 12.59 3.25 -18.84
N LYS A 100 13.93 3.15 -18.84
CA LYS A 100 14.75 2.52 -17.80
C LYS A 100 15.53 3.62 -17.06
N ASN A 101 15.38 3.74 -15.74
CA ASN A 101 16.11 4.72 -14.91
C ASN A 101 16.14 6.14 -15.49
N SER A 102 15.00 6.63 -15.99
CA SER A 102 14.84 7.93 -16.67
C SER A 102 15.39 8.04 -18.10
N GLN A 103 16.01 7.00 -18.64
CA GLN A 103 16.45 6.95 -20.02
C GLN A 103 15.42 6.27 -20.91
N LYS A 104 15.06 6.91 -22.02
CA LYS A 104 14.22 6.31 -23.06
C LYS A 104 15.05 5.28 -23.82
N VAL A 105 14.64 4.02 -23.78
CA VAL A 105 15.45 2.92 -24.34
C VAL A 105 14.89 2.48 -25.69
N PHE A 106 13.57 2.28 -25.77
CA PHE A 106 12.89 1.82 -26.97
C PHE A 106 11.60 2.60 -27.20
N ALA A 107 11.22 2.74 -28.45
CA ALA A 107 10.05 3.49 -28.89
C ALA A 107 9.09 2.60 -29.66
N VAL A 108 7.83 3.01 -29.66
CA VAL A 108 6.84 2.64 -30.67
C VAL A 108 6.18 3.88 -31.21
N TYR A 109 5.79 3.84 -32.48
CA TYR A 109 4.97 4.85 -33.11
C TYR A 109 4.15 4.21 -34.21
N GLU A 110 2.88 4.58 -34.29
CA GLU A 110 1.99 4.22 -35.38
C GLU A 110 1.00 5.36 -35.63
N GLN A 111 0.60 5.53 -36.88
CA GLN A 111 -0.44 6.49 -37.25
C GLN A 111 -1.14 6.03 -38.52
N GLN A 112 -2.47 6.00 -38.45
CA GLN A 112 -3.29 5.70 -39.62
C GLN A 112 -4.41 6.73 -39.81
N ALA A 113 -4.82 6.90 -41.07
CA ALA A 113 -5.84 7.88 -41.46
C ALA A 113 -7.27 7.46 -41.07
N THR A 114 -7.56 6.16 -41.01
CA THR A 114 -8.92 5.64 -40.78
C THR A 114 -8.89 4.41 -39.89
N GLY A 115 -10.01 4.10 -39.22
CA GLY A 115 -10.13 2.91 -38.39
C GLY A 115 -9.47 3.02 -37.01
N PHE A 116 -9.31 1.88 -36.34
CA PHE A 116 -8.68 1.75 -35.03
C PHE A 116 -7.31 1.10 -35.19
N LEU A 117 -6.32 1.52 -34.41
CA LEU A 117 -4.95 1.04 -34.54
C LEU A 117 -4.45 0.43 -33.23
N GLY A 118 -3.66 -0.63 -33.36
CA GLY A 118 -2.91 -1.23 -32.27
C GLY A 118 -1.43 -0.93 -32.45
N VAL A 119 -0.79 -0.42 -31.41
CA VAL A 119 0.66 -0.18 -31.37
C VAL A 119 1.26 -1.11 -30.34
N SER A 120 2.27 -1.88 -30.72
CA SER A 120 2.89 -2.82 -29.78
C SER A 120 4.38 -3.01 -30.04
N ASN A 121 5.11 -3.34 -28.98
CA ASN A 121 6.51 -3.76 -29.04
C ASN A 121 6.86 -4.54 -27.77
N GLY A 122 7.94 -5.29 -27.83
CA GLY A 122 8.43 -6.06 -26.72
C GLY A 122 9.92 -6.35 -26.84
N LEU A 123 10.60 -6.45 -25.71
CA LEU A 123 12.04 -6.61 -25.65
C LEU A 123 12.53 -7.15 -24.31
N THR A 124 13.78 -7.62 -24.31
CA THR A 124 14.44 -8.14 -23.12
C THR A 124 15.52 -7.18 -22.63
N LEU A 125 15.51 -6.83 -21.34
CA LEU A 125 16.51 -6.00 -20.67
C LEU A 125 17.23 -6.80 -19.58
N LEU A 126 18.54 -6.61 -19.46
CA LEU A 126 19.26 -6.94 -18.24
C LEU A 126 19.01 -5.82 -17.22
N LEU A 127 18.47 -6.18 -16.05
CA LEU A 127 18.19 -5.26 -14.96
C LEU A 127 19.02 -5.62 -13.73
N GLU A 128 19.49 -4.57 -13.05
CA GLU A 128 20.08 -4.65 -11.72
C GLU A 128 19.00 -4.48 -10.64
N VAL A 129 19.30 -4.91 -9.41
CA VAL A 129 18.37 -4.73 -8.27
C VAL A 129 18.07 -3.24 -8.08
N GLY A 130 16.78 -2.89 -8.08
CA GLY A 130 16.33 -1.51 -7.94
C GLY A 130 16.21 -0.73 -9.25
N ASP A 131 16.59 -1.30 -10.40
CA ASP A 131 16.34 -0.66 -11.70
C ASP A 131 14.83 -0.47 -11.90
N VAL A 132 14.45 0.72 -12.38
CA VAL A 132 13.05 1.13 -12.56
C VAL A 132 12.71 1.17 -14.05
N VAL A 133 11.63 0.48 -14.43
CA VAL A 133 11.14 0.40 -15.81
C VAL A 133 9.67 0.80 -15.86
N PHE A 134 9.29 1.66 -16.80
CA PHE A 134 7.90 2.03 -17.02
C PHE A 134 7.66 2.50 -18.46
N VAL A 135 6.40 2.58 -18.84
CA VAL A 135 5.99 3.04 -20.16
C VAL A 135 5.54 4.50 -20.08
N ARG A 136 6.04 5.34 -20.99
CA ARG A 136 5.67 6.76 -21.09
C ARG A 136 5.13 7.08 -22.48
N LEU A 137 3.90 7.58 -22.55
CA LEU A 137 3.34 8.09 -23.79
C LEU A 137 4.18 9.27 -24.33
N ALA A 138 4.45 9.28 -25.64
CA ALA A 138 5.18 10.36 -26.27
C ALA A 138 4.35 11.67 -26.26
N ALA A 139 5.05 12.81 -26.29
CA ALA A 139 4.37 14.11 -26.36
C ALA A 139 3.45 14.15 -27.60
N SER A 140 2.27 14.76 -27.45
CA SER A 140 1.23 14.83 -28.50
C SER A 140 0.67 13.51 -29.03
N SER A 141 1.07 12.37 -28.44
CA SER A 141 0.51 11.06 -28.80
C SER A 141 -0.70 10.69 -27.96
N VAL A 142 -1.42 9.64 -28.38
CA VAL A 142 -2.69 9.23 -27.78
C VAL A 142 -2.67 7.74 -27.49
N ALA A 143 -3.02 7.38 -26.26
CA ALA A 143 -3.52 6.05 -25.95
C ALA A 143 -5.04 6.16 -25.81
N PHE A 144 -5.78 5.52 -26.71
CA PHE A 144 -7.22 5.42 -26.63
C PHE A 144 -7.60 4.44 -25.52
N ASP A 145 -8.67 4.75 -24.80
CA ASP A 145 -9.29 3.79 -23.91
C ASP A 145 -10.81 3.97 -23.82
N ASN A 146 -11.51 2.90 -23.45
CA ASN A 146 -12.95 2.91 -23.15
C ASN A 146 -13.29 1.80 -22.14
N PHE A 147 -14.57 1.46 -21.99
CA PHE A 147 -15.02 0.42 -21.05
C PHE A 147 -14.45 -1.00 -21.33
N ASN A 148 -13.73 -1.19 -22.45
CA ASN A 148 -13.07 -2.45 -22.79
C ASN A 148 -11.58 -2.50 -22.43
N HIS A 149 -10.98 -1.43 -21.91
CA HIS A 149 -9.60 -1.42 -21.39
C HIS A 149 -8.54 -1.95 -22.38
N HIS A 150 -8.24 -1.19 -23.44
CA HIS A 150 -7.44 -1.67 -24.58
C HIS A 150 -5.92 -1.67 -24.37
N THR A 151 -5.44 -0.94 -23.35
CA THR A 151 -4.00 -0.73 -23.14
C THR A 151 -3.46 -1.73 -22.13
N THR A 152 -2.36 -2.41 -22.47
CA THR A 152 -1.68 -3.37 -21.59
C THR A 152 -0.19 -3.08 -21.48
N PHE A 153 0.37 -3.41 -20.31
CA PHE A 153 1.81 -3.43 -20.06
C PHE A 153 2.12 -4.61 -19.16
N SER A 154 3.01 -5.49 -19.61
CA SER A 154 3.45 -6.68 -18.87
C SER A 154 4.96 -6.78 -18.88
N GLY A 155 5.48 -7.37 -17.81
CA GLY A 155 6.90 -7.66 -17.68
C GLY A 155 7.14 -8.82 -16.72
N HIS A 156 8.10 -9.68 -17.05
CA HIS A 156 8.42 -10.84 -16.23
C HIS A 156 9.92 -11.19 -16.29
N LEU A 157 10.41 -11.82 -15.20
CA LEU A 157 11.77 -12.35 -15.13
C LEU A 157 11.87 -13.62 -15.99
N LEU A 158 12.87 -13.68 -16.87
CA LEU A 158 13.21 -14.88 -17.63
C LEU A 158 14.18 -15.75 -16.84
N PHE A 159 15.29 -15.17 -16.37
CA PHE A 159 16.31 -15.88 -15.60
C PHE A 159 17.09 -14.93 -14.68
N PRO A 160 17.29 -15.30 -13.40
CA PRO A 160 18.15 -14.55 -12.47
C PRO A 160 19.63 -14.69 -12.85
N MET A 161 20.46 -13.72 -12.45
CA MET A 161 21.91 -13.70 -12.72
C MET A 161 22.76 -13.38 -11.50
#